data_AF-A0A0J6S2C4-F1
#
_entry.id   AF-A0A0J6S2C4-F1
#
_cell.length_a   1.000
_cell.length_b   1.000
_cell.length_c   1.000
_cell.angle_alpha   90.00
_cell.angle_beta   90.00
_cell.angle_gamma   90.00
#
_symmetry.space_group_name_H-M   'P 1'
#
loop_
_entity.id
_entity.type
_entity.pdbx_description
1 polymer ?
#
loop_
_entity_poly.entity_id
_entity_poly.type
_entity_poly.pdbx_seq_one_letter_code
_entity_poly.pdbx_strand_id
1 'polypeptide(L)'
;MDWFERLTGFREIGYSETQARLRVIDGRLVREGTDESYATGTLTLPSLAELRVAAVGVQRPGRLRLSIVEGDVRAMHRLPENQGALFQVASQFNMLEMVGPGITPEEGVTGYAHDRTQGPACAIAAGAATIYRNYLVPCEGEIGQTAERQLDGLADLGDALAQRLGSTRAALWTMRNGYALPTQSGLAAIAGHLSRTDEDALDDLRGRLRLGLHTDVDVTDGPAPRQRVSQIFCSALPVAYTRLAREAWAPFARLVLDAAYEGTLLVGLLNVARGASNRVLLTRLGGGAFGNADDWIDAAMLRALHLVRDRDLDVAIVSHGRPSLGLKALVRQYDEGEATPAR
;
A
#
# COMPACT_ATOMS: atom_id res chain seq x y z
N MET A 1 -5.96 7.83 27.16
CA MET A 1 -5.15 8.45 26.10
C MET A 1 -5.12 7.50 24.92
N ASP A 2 -5.79 7.86 23.83
CA ASP A 2 -5.71 7.10 22.57
C ASP A 2 -4.31 7.19 21.95
N TRP A 3 -4.12 6.56 20.79
CA TRP A 3 -2.80 6.51 20.15
C TRP A 3 -2.36 7.87 19.60
N PHE A 4 -3.29 8.72 19.16
CA PHE A 4 -3.00 10.04 18.64
C PHE A 4 -2.51 10.95 19.78
N GLU A 5 -3.28 11.04 20.86
CA GLU A 5 -2.97 11.89 22.02
C GLU A 5 -1.64 11.49 22.69
N ARG A 6 -1.26 10.21 22.64
CA ARG A 6 0.08 9.77 23.10
C ARG A 6 1.21 10.40 22.29
N LEU A 7 1.06 10.50 20.97
CA LEU A 7 2.11 10.98 20.07
C LEU A 7 2.15 12.49 19.97
N THR A 8 1.00 13.15 19.97
CA THR A 8 0.89 14.59 19.76
C THR A 8 0.86 15.38 21.07
N GLY A 9 0.47 14.76 22.19
CA GLY A 9 0.27 15.44 23.47
C GLY A 9 -1.12 16.07 23.63
N PHE A 10 -2.01 15.91 22.64
CA PHE A 10 -3.37 16.43 22.68
C PHE A 10 -4.36 15.57 21.88
N ARG A 11 -5.64 15.64 22.22
CA ARG A 11 -6.68 14.86 21.54
C ARG A 11 -6.93 15.39 20.13
N GLU A 12 -7.21 14.48 19.21
CA GLU A 12 -7.72 14.86 17.89
C GLU A 12 -9.10 15.52 18.04
N ILE A 13 -9.25 16.70 17.44
CA ILE A 13 -10.43 17.57 17.56
C ILE A 13 -10.89 17.96 16.15
N GLY A 14 -11.30 19.22 15.90
CA GLY A 14 -11.60 19.67 14.54
C GLY A 14 -10.37 19.63 13.63
N TYR A 15 -10.55 19.36 12.33
CA TYR A 15 -9.44 19.17 11.39
C TYR A 15 -8.48 20.37 11.37
N SER A 16 -8.98 21.59 11.14
CA SER A 16 -8.13 22.80 11.08
C SER A 16 -7.43 23.11 12.39
N GLU A 17 -8.11 22.90 13.52
CA GLU A 17 -7.53 23.12 14.85
C GLU A 17 -6.45 22.08 15.16
N THR A 18 -6.69 20.82 14.80
CA THR A 18 -5.70 19.74 14.89
C THR A 18 -4.49 20.06 14.03
N GLN A 19 -4.70 20.38 12.74
CA GLN A 19 -3.64 20.71 11.79
C GLN A 19 -2.77 21.89 12.27
N ALA A 20 -3.39 22.95 12.81
CA ALA A 20 -2.69 24.14 13.29
C ALA A 20 -1.80 23.87 14.53
N ARG A 21 -2.11 22.84 15.30
CA ARG A 21 -1.33 22.45 16.48
C ARG A 21 -0.20 21.47 16.16
N LEU A 22 -0.35 20.69 15.09
CA LEU A 22 0.68 19.74 14.67
C LEU A 22 1.93 20.49 14.19
N ARG A 23 3.10 20.03 14.64
CA ARG A 23 4.40 20.59 14.23
C ARG A 23 5.32 19.48 13.79
N VAL A 24 5.85 19.60 12.57
CA VAL A 24 6.93 18.77 12.07
C VAL A 24 8.15 19.65 11.88
N ILE A 25 9.22 19.34 12.62
CA ILE A 25 10.50 20.06 12.58
C ILE A 25 11.56 19.05 12.14
N ASP A 26 12.30 19.36 11.08
CA ASP A 26 13.36 18.49 10.52
C ASP A 26 12.89 17.05 10.26
N GLY A 27 11.68 16.90 9.70
CA GLY A 27 11.08 15.60 9.39
C GLY A 27 10.66 14.80 10.63
N ARG A 28 10.47 15.45 11.78
CA ARG A 28 10.00 14.83 13.02
C ARG A 28 8.74 15.50 13.54
N LEU A 29 7.70 14.71 13.79
CA LEU A 29 6.50 15.14 14.52
C LEU A 29 6.87 15.42 15.97
N VAL A 30 6.63 16.64 16.45
CA VAL A 30 6.93 17.08 17.81
C VAL A 30 5.73 16.88 18.72
N ARG A 31 5.94 16.25 19.87
CA ARG A 31 4.92 16.10 20.91
C ARG A 31 4.77 17.41 21.69
N GLU A 32 3.55 17.94 21.74
CA GLU A 32 3.26 19.19 22.45
C GLU A 32 3.59 19.07 23.94
N GLY A 33 4.25 20.10 24.48
CA GLY A 33 4.61 20.19 25.90
C GLY A 33 5.80 19.32 26.34
N THR A 34 6.54 18.71 25.41
CA THR A 34 7.73 17.89 25.73
C THR A 34 8.82 18.00 24.66
N ASP A 35 10.01 17.48 24.95
CA ASP A 35 11.12 17.34 23.98
C ASP A 35 11.02 16.06 23.12
N GLU A 36 9.97 15.26 23.30
CA GLU A 36 9.77 14.05 22.49
C GLU A 36 9.38 14.38 21.04
N SER A 37 9.96 13.65 20.09
CA SER A 37 9.61 13.75 18.69
C SER A 37 9.78 12.41 17.96
N TYR A 38 9.14 12.27 16.80
CA TYR A 38 9.04 11.01 16.05
C TYR A 38 9.34 11.26 14.57
N ALA A 39 10.26 10.50 13.95
CA ALA A 39 10.52 10.62 12.52
C ALA A 39 9.25 10.30 11.75
N THR A 40 8.81 11.25 10.91
CA THR A 40 7.69 11.03 10.01
C THR A 40 8.12 10.22 8.81
N GLY A 41 9.41 10.26 8.44
CA GLY A 41 9.94 9.63 7.22
C GLY A 41 9.76 10.52 5.99
N THR A 42 10.01 9.95 4.81
CA THR A 42 9.79 10.63 3.51
C THR A 42 8.77 9.87 2.69
N LEU A 43 7.66 10.52 2.36
CA LEU A 43 6.62 10.01 1.46
C LEU A 43 6.91 10.41 0.01
N THR A 44 6.82 9.44 -0.90
CA THR A 44 6.87 9.62 -2.35
C THR A 44 5.77 8.80 -3.02
N LEU A 45 5.39 9.14 -4.26
CA LEU A 45 4.39 8.40 -5.03
C LEU A 45 4.98 7.89 -6.36
N PRO A 46 6.00 7.01 -6.33
CA PRO A 46 6.57 6.47 -7.55
C PRO A 46 5.56 5.62 -8.30
N SER A 47 5.57 5.76 -9.63
CA SER A 47 4.91 4.83 -10.55
C SER A 47 5.68 3.52 -10.64
N LEU A 48 5.00 2.43 -11.01
CA LEU A 48 5.68 1.15 -11.26
C LEU A 48 6.77 1.29 -12.32
N ALA A 49 6.54 2.09 -13.37
CA ALA A 49 7.55 2.35 -14.39
C ALA A 49 8.82 3.00 -13.82
N GLU A 50 8.68 4.00 -12.95
CA GLU A 50 9.81 4.63 -12.26
C GLU A 50 10.55 3.63 -11.35
N LEU A 51 9.81 2.77 -10.63
CA LEU A 51 10.39 1.72 -9.79
C LEU A 51 11.18 0.70 -10.61
N ARG A 52 10.67 0.28 -11.77
CA ARG A 52 11.39 -0.61 -12.69
C ARG A 52 12.72 0.01 -13.11
N VAL A 53 12.70 1.26 -13.58
CA VAL A 53 13.90 1.99 -13.99
C VAL A 53 14.91 2.07 -12.83
N ALA A 54 14.45 2.45 -11.63
CA ALA A 54 15.32 2.54 -10.46
C ALA A 54 15.95 1.18 -10.07
N ALA A 55 15.22 0.09 -10.25
CA ALA A 55 15.65 -1.25 -9.85
C ALA A 55 16.59 -1.93 -10.87
N VAL A 56 16.66 -1.49 -12.13
CA VAL A 56 17.49 -2.11 -13.20
C VAL A 56 18.94 -2.33 -12.76
N GLY A 57 19.54 -1.35 -12.06
CA GLY A 57 20.94 -1.39 -11.65
C GLY A 57 21.20 -2.14 -10.35
N VAL A 58 20.17 -2.57 -9.62
CA VAL A 58 20.33 -3.16 -8.28
C VAL A 58 20.84 -4.59 -8.39
N GLN A 59 22.12 -4.78 -8.08
CA GLN A 59 22.75 -6.09 -8.02
C GLN A 59 22.53 -6.72 -6.65
N ARG A 60 21.56 -7.63 -6.57
CA ARG A 60 21.31 -8.44 -5.37
C ARG A 60 21.23 -9.93 -5.73
N PRO A 61 22.30 -10.54 -6.26
CA PRO A 61 22.26 -11.95 -6.66
C PRO A 61 21.96 -12.83 -5.44
N GLY A 62 21.13 -13.85 -5.65
CA GLY A 62 20.77 -14.83 -4.65
C GLY A 62 19.44 -15.47 -5.00
N ARG A 63 18.71 -15.94 -3.99
CA ARG A 63 17.39 -16.53 -4.20
C ARG A 63 16.41 -15.94 -3.21
N LEU A 64 15.23 -15.58 -3.70
CA LEU A 64 14.14 -15.13 -2.86
C LEU A 64 13.69 -16.27 -1.96
N ARG A 65 13.53 -15.97 -0.67
CA ARG A 65 12.93 -16.88 0.30
C ARG A 65 11.50 -16.45 0.54
N LEU A 66 10.57 -17.38 0.41
CA LEU A 66 9.15 -17.13 0.68
C LEU A 66 8.72 -17.90 1.92
N SER A 67 8.03 -17.22 2.84
CA SER A 67 7.48 -17.83 4.04
C SER A 67 6.11 -17.23 4.39
N ILE A 68 5.43 -17.84 5.37
CA ILE A 68 4.24 -17.28 6.00
C ILE A 68 4.60 -16.95 7.44
N VAL A 69 4.20 -15.76 7.88
CA VAL A 69 4.28 -15.35 9.28
C VAL A 69 2.87 -15.14 9.83
N GLU A 70 2.58 -15.78 10.96
CA GLU A 70 1.30 -15.67 11.65
C GLU A 70 1.40 -14.64 12.77
N GLY A 71 0.43 -13.72 12.87
CA GLY A 71 0.29 -12.81 14.00
C GLY A 71 -0.21 -11.41 13.64
N ASP A 72 -0.21 -10.54 14.65
CA ASP A 72 -0.59 -9.13 14.51
C ASP A 72 0.51 -8.32 13.83
N VAL A 73 0.22 -7.81 12.63
CA VAL A 73 1.15 -6.99 11.84
C VAL A 73 1.61 -5.73 12.59
N ARG A 74 0.76 -5.14 13.44
CA ARG A 74 1.13 -3.98 14.27
C ARG A 74 2.21 -4.34 15.27
N ALA A 75 2.10 -5.52 15.90
CA ALA A 75 3.15 -6.03 16.78
C ALA A 75 4.43 -6.37 16.00
N MET A 76 4.30 -6.91 14.77
CA MET A 76 5.45 -7.24 13.91
C MET A 76 6.32 -6.03 13.59
N HIS A 77 5.77 -4.81 13.48
CA HIS A 77 6.55 -3.60 13.26
C HIS A 77 7.62 -3.35 14.33
N ARG A 78 7.47 -3.93 15.54
CA ARG A 78 8.38 -3.73 16.68
C ARG A 78 9.40 -4.85 16.85
N LEU A 79 9.26 -5.93 16.06
CA LEU A 79 10.14 -7.08 16.18
C LEU A 79 11.54 -6.71 15.64
N PRO A 80 12.63 -7.01 16.37
CA PRO A 80 13.98 -6.64 15.96
C PRO A 80 14.37 -7.14 14.57
N GLU A 81 13.91 -8.32 14.17
CA GLU A 81 14.15 -8.89 12.84
C GLU A 81 13.52 -8.07 11.70
N ASN A 82 12.57 -7.19 12.02
CA ASN A 82 11.92 -6.30 11.06
C ASN A 82 12.51 -4.88 11.07
N GLN A 83 13.62 -4.63 11.79
CA GLN A 83 14.32 -3.35 11.70
C GLN A 83 14.73 -3.07 10.25
N GLY A 84 14.30 -1.92 9.72
CA GLY A 84 14.54 -1.50 8.35
C GLY A 84 13.76 -2.30 7.29
N ALA A 85 12.83 -3.17 7.69
CA ALA A 85 12.02 -3.96 6.76
C ALA A 85 11.00 -3.09 6.00
N LEU A 86 10.53 -3.60 4.88
CA LEU A 86 9.44 -3.03 4.11
C LEU A 86 8.13 -3.73 4.43
N PHE A 87 7.11 -2.97 4.79
CA PHE A 87 5.75 -3.48 5.02
C PHE A 87 4.84 -3.04 3.88
N GLN A 88 4.19 -4.00 3.21
CA GLN A 88 3.07 -3.72 2.32
C GLN A 88 1.83 -3.42 3.16
N VAL A 89 1.26 -2.23 2.96
CA VAL A 89 0.08 -1.77 3.67
C VAL A 89 -1.10 -1.80 2.72
N ALA A 90 -2.14 -2.54 3.10
CA ALA A 90 -3.43 -2.49 2.43
C ALA A 90 -4.08 -1.12 2.72
N SER A 91 -4.07 -0.26 1.71
CA SER A 91 -4.49 1.14 1.80
C SER A 91 -5.47 1.47 0.68
N GLN A 92 -5.87 2.73 0.60
CA GLN A 92 -6.68 3.30 -0.46
C GLN A 92 -5.78 4.06 -1.44
N PHE A 93 -6.32 4.47 -2.58
CA PHE A 93 -5.54 5.23 -3.57
C PHE A 93 -5.07 6.60 -3.06
N ASN A 94 -5.59 7.09 -1.94
CA ASN A 94 -5.14 8.32 -1.27
C ASN A 94 -4.13 8.09 -0.13
N MET A 95 -3.65 6.86 0.06
CA MET A 95 -2.66 6.47 1.07
C MET A 95 -3.13 6.68 2.52
N LEU A 96 -4.46 6.61 2.73
CA LEU A 96 -5.14 6.65 4.02
C LEU A 96 -5.99 5.39 4.20
N GLU A 97 -6.23 5.01 5.46
CA GLU A 97 -6.90 3.76 5.85
C GLU A 97 -8.29 4.01 6.44
N MET A 98 -9.06 4.90 5.81
CA MET A 98 -10.42 5.25 6.24
C MET A 98 -11.40 4.07 6.08
N VAL A 99 -12.18 3.76 7.11
CA VAL A 99 -13.06 2.55 7.17
C VAL A 99 -14.11 2.47 6.05
N GLY A 100 -14.40 3.58 5.37
CA GLY A 100 -15.28 3.58 4.21
C GLY A 100 -15.15 4.82 3.33
N PRO A 101 -15.79 4.80 2.15
CA PRO A 101 -15.75 5.93 1.20
C PRO A 101 -16.44 7.19 1.73
N GLY A 102 -17.24 7.07 2.79
CA GLY A 102 -17.91 8.21 3.41
C GLY A 102 -17.11 8.93 4.49
N ILE A 103 -15.97 8.37 4.92
CA ILE A 103 -15.20 8.88 6.04
C ILE A 103 -14.03 9.71 5.54
N THR A 104 -14.09 11.03 5.60
CA THR A 104 -13.13 11.90 4.93
C THR A 104 -11.86 12.13 5.77
N PRO A 105 -10.76 12.67 5.19
CA PRO A 105 -9.56 13.05 5.94
C PRO A 105 -9.82 13.97 7.14
N GLU A 106 -10.85 14.81 7.03
CA GLU A 106 -11.28 15.75 8.06
C GLU A 106 -11.87 15.10 9.30
N GLU A 107 -12.33 13.85 9.19
CA GLU A 107 -12.79 13.05 10.32
C GLU A 107 -11.63 12.46 11.15
N GLY A 108 -10.39 12.66 10.69
CA GLY A 108 -9.18 12.34 11.43
C GLY A 108 -8.78 10.87 11.36
N VAL A 109 -7.73 10.53 12.11
CA VAL A 109 -7.09 9.21 12.08
C VAL A 109 -7.22 8.45 13.39
N THR A 110 -7.62 9.08 14.50
CA THR A 110 -7.79 8.41 15.81
C THR A 110 -8.72 7.21 15.70
N GLY A 111 -9.78 7.34 14.88
CA GLY A 111 -10.76 6.29 14.60
C GLY A 111 -10.19 5.00 14.03
N TYR A 112 -8.95 5.00 13.50
CA TYR A 112 -8.27 3.80 12.99
C TYR A 112 -8.17 2.71 14.07
N ALA A 113 -8.19 3.08 15.35
CA ALA A 113 -8.17 2.14 16.47
C ALA A 113 -9.39 1.21 16.54
N HIS A 114 -10.49 1.57 15.86
CA HIS A 114 -11.73 0.80 15.83
C HIS A 114 -11.82 -0.15 14.62
N ASP A 115 -10.96 0.03 13.63
CA ASP A 115 -10.84 -0.87 12.48
C ASP A 115 -9.75 -1.92 12.74
N ARG A 116 -10.15 -3.19 12.66
CA ARG A 116 -9.27 -4.34 12.95
C ARG A 116 -8.62 -4.94 11.70
N THR A 117 -8.73 -4.27 10.56
CA THR A 117 -8.05 -4.68 9.33
C THR A 117 -6.55 -4.35 9.39
N GLN A 118 -5.76 -4.96 8.50
CA GLN A 118 -4.31 -4.83 8.53
C GLN A 118 -3.82 -3.41 8.18
N GLY A 119 -4.54 -2.67 7.33
CA GLY A 119 -4.19 -1.30 6.95
C GLY A 119 -4.06 -0.38 8.17
N PRO A 120 -5.16 -0.15 8.92
CA PRO A 120 -5.16 0.62 10.16
C PRO A 120 -4.15 0.13 11.20
N ALA A 121 -3.94 -1.19 11.30
CA ALA A 121 -2.93 -1.76 12.20
C ALA A 121 -1.50 -1.29 11.84
N CYS A 122 -1.13 -1.33 10.55
CA CYS A 122 0.14 -0.78 10.05
C CYS A 122 0.21 0.75 10.21
N ALA A 123 -0.89 1.46 9.93
CA ALA A 123 -0.96 2.91 10.05
C ALA A 123 -0.71 3.39 11.50
N ILE A 124 -1.30 2.71 12.49
CA ILE A 124 -1.08 3.02 13.90
C ILE A 124 0.34 2.66 14.34
N ALA A 125 0.92 1.58 13.81
CA ALA A 125 2.30 1.17 14.13
C ALA A 125 3.33 2.27 13.77
N ALA A 126 3.07 3.02 12.70
CA ALA A 126 3.83 4.19 12.25
C ALA A 126 3.01 5.48 12.43
N GLY A 127 2.44 5.70 13.61
CA GLY A 127 1.43 6.73 13.86
C GLY A 127 1.86 8.16 13.50
N ALA A 128 3.12 8.53 13.73
CA ALA A 128 3.61 9.88 13.36
C ALA A 128 3.58 10.10 11.84
N ALA A 129 3.99 9.08 11.07
CA ALA A 129 3.92 9.08 9.62
C ALA A 129 2.47 9.11 9.11
N THR A 130 1.54 8.48 9.83
CA THR A 130 0.10 8.48 9.50
C THR A 130 -0.52 9.85 9.74
N ILE A 131 -0.23 10.48 10.87
CA ILE A 131 -0.67 11.86 11.16
C ILE A 131 -0.15 12.81 10.09
N TYR A 132 1.12 12.67 9.69
CA TYR A 132 1.69 13.45 8.60
C TYR A 132 0.92 13.27 7.27
N ARG A 133 0.64 12.02 6.86
CA ARG A 133 -0.09 11.73 5.61
C ARG A 133 -1.49 12.33 5.57
N ASN A 134 -2.17 12.43 6.70
CA ASN A 134 -3.50 13.03 6.76
C ASN A 134 -3.41 14.56 6.79
N TYR A 135 -2.63 15.12 7.72
CA TYR A 135 -2.72 16.54 8.07
C TYR A 135 -1.65 17.43 7.44
N LEU A 136 -0.49 16.91 7.05
CA LEU A 136 0.69 17.75 6.75
C LEU A 136 1.37 17.43 5.41
N VAL A 137 0.93 16.38 4.71
CA VAL A 137 1.46 16.04 3.40
C VAL A 137 1.16 17.17 2.41
N PRO A 138 2.12 17.60 1.58
CA PRO A 138 1.83 18.47 0.45
C PRO A 138 0.86 17.79 -0.51
N CYS A 139 -0.28 18.41 -0.77
CA CYS A 139 -1.32 17.88 -1.64
C CYS A 139 -1.92 19.02 -2.47
N GLU A 140 -1.74 18.95 -3.78
CA GLU A 140 -2.28 19.93 -4.75
C GLU A 140 -1.95 21.40 -4.42
N GLY A 141 -0.74 21.66 -3.92
CA GLY A 141 -0.26 23.02 -3.57
C GLY A 141 -0.62 23.49 -2.17
N GLU A 142 -1.41 22.71 -1.42
CA GLU A 142 -1.77 22.96 -0.02
C GLU A 142 -1.16 21.89 0.91
N ILE A 143 -1.38 22.03 2.22
CA ILE A 143 -0.98 21.02 3.22
C ILE A 143 -2.18 20.20 3.73
N GLY A 144 -1.94 18.91 3.87
CA GLY A 144 -2.93 17.93 4.31
C GLY A 144 -3.94 17.54 3.22
N GLN A 145 -4.55 16.38 3.41
CA GLN A 145 -5.62 15.89 2.53
C GLN A 145 -6.97 16.33 3.08
N THR A 146 -7.92 16.64 2.19
CA THR A 146 -9.31 16.98 2.52
C THR A 146 -10.25 16.13 1.67
N ALA A 147 -11.57 16.27 1.82
CA ALA A 147 -12.53 15.59 0.97
C ALA A 147 -12.40 16.02 -0.50
N GLU A 148 -11.96 17.25 -0.74
CA GLU A 148 -11.83 17.87 -2.07
C GLU A 148 -10.44 17.75 -2.68
N ARG A 149 -9.40 17.52 -1.87
CA ARG A 149 -8.00 17.46 -2.32
C ARG A 149 -7.31 16.25 -1.69
N GLN A 150 -6.98 15.27 -2.52
CA GLN A 150 -6.38 14.02 -2.06
C GLN A 150 -5.27 13.57 -3.00
N LEU A 151 -4.35 12.80 -2.44
CA LEU A 151 -3.46 11.99 -3.25
C LEU A 151 -4.30 10.98 -4.06
N ASP A 152 -3.87 10.67 -5.27
CA ASP A 152 -4.55 9.67 -6.12
C ASP A 152 -3.52 8.80 -6.85
N GLY A 153 -3.26 7.61 -6.29
CA GLY A 153 -2.37 6.62 -6.87
C GLY A 153 -2.88 5.98 -8.16
N LEU A 154 -4.18 6.14 -8.48
CA LEU A 154 -4.80 5.60 -9.69
C LEU A 154 -4.87 6.63 -10.83
N ALA A 155 -4.55 7.90 -10.56
CA ALA A 155 -4.77 9.01 -11.50
C ALA A 155 -4.19 8.76 -12.89
N ASP A 156 -2.87 8.48 -12.97
CA ASP A 156 -2.15 8.31 -14.24
C ASP A 156 -2.63 7.09 -15.04
N LEU A 157 -2.95 5.99 -14.34
CA LEU A 157 -3.56 4.82 -14.97
C LEU A 157 -4.96 5.15 -15.49
N GLY A 158 -5.74 5.92 -14.73
CA GLY A 158 -7.07 6.35 -15.16
C GLY A 158 -7.06 7.27 -16.36
N ASP A 159 -6.11 8.20 -16.44
CA ASP A 159 -5.97 9.09 -17.60
C ASP A 159 -5.59 8.28 -18.85
N ALA A 160 -4.69 7.30 -18.72
CA ALA A 160 -4.35 6.41 -19.83
C ALA A 160 -5.51 5.52 -20.29
N LEU A 161 -6.28 4.96 -19.35
CA LEU A 161 -7.49 4.20 -19.69
C LEU A 161 -8.54 5.08 -20.38
N ALA A 162 -8.78 6.28 -19.85
CA ALA A 162 -9.71 7.24 -20.45
C ALA A 162 -9.30 7.61 -21.87
N GLN A 163 -8.02 7.89 -22.10
CA GLN A 163 -7.47 8.17 -23.43
C GLN A 163 -7.66 6.99 -24.40
N ARG A 164 -7.29 5.76 -23.99
CA ARG A 164 -7.42 4.55 -24.81
C ARG A 164 -8.87 4.20 -25.14
N LEU A 165 -9.81 4.58 -24.28
CA LEU A 165 -11.24 4.36 -24.45
C LEU A 165 -11.96 5.51 -25.17
N GLY A 166 -11.27 6.62 -25.47
CA GLY A 166 -11.91 7.83 -26.01
C GLY A 166 -12.95 8.42 -25.06
N SER A 167 -12.68 8.38 -23.76
CA SER A 167 -13.60 8.77 -22.68
C SER A 167 -12.94 9.72 -21.67
N THR A 168 -13.58 9.97 -20.54
CA THR A 168 -13.03 10.73 -19.41
C THR A 168 -12.98 9.86 -18.16
N ARG A 169 -12.06 10.13 -17.22
CA ARG A 169 -12.00 9.39 -15.95
C ARG A 169 -13.34 9.37 -15.21
N ALA A 170 -14.03 10.52 -15.17
CA ALA A 170 -15.33 10.66 -14.52
C ALA A 170 -16.44 9.79 -15.14
N ALA A 171 -16.33 9.43 -16.42
CA ALA A 171 -17.25 8.49 -17.06
C ALA A 171 -16.94 7.02 -16.69
N LEU A 172 -15.68 6.73 -16.37
CA LEU A 172 -15.23 5.38 -15.97
C LEU A 172 -15.58 5.08 -14.51
N TRP A 173 -15.21 5.98 -13.60
CA TRP A 173 -15.50 5.86 -12.17
C TRP A 173 -15.58 7.19 -11.46
N THR A 174 -16.21 7.16 -10.29
CA THR A 174 -16.11 8.23 -9.29
C THR A 174 -15.09 7.84 -8.24
N MET A 175 -14.06 8.67 -8.04
CA MET A 175 -13.17 8.53 -6.89
C MET A 175 -13.85 9.14 -5.67
N ARG A 176 -13.97 8.39 -4.58
CA ARG A 176 -14.55 8.88 -3.34
C ARG A 176 -13.68 8.44 -2.17
N ASN A 177 -12.90 9.38 -1.63
CA ASN A 177 -11.99 9.15 -0.52
C ASN A 177 -11.00 7.99 -0.76
N GLY A 178 -10.36 7.97 -1.92
CA GLY A 178 -9.45 6.89 -2.33
C GLY A 178 -10.11 5.57 -2.75
N TYR A 179 -11.46 5.50 -2.78
CA TYR A 179 -12.20 4.38 -3.34
C TYR A 179 -12.59 4.67 -4.80
N ALA A 180 -12.06 3.89 -5.75
CA ALA A 180 -12.47 3.96 -7.15
C ALA A 180 -13.79 3.19 -7.36
N LEU A 181 -14.89 3.92 -7.54
CA LEU A 181 -16.24 3.37 -7.68
C LEU A 181 -16.72 3.47 -9.14
N PRO A 182 -16.54 2.41 -9.96
CA PRO A 182 -16.87 2.47 -11.37
C PRO A 182 -18.36 2.46 -11.63
N THR A 183 -18.75 3.07 -12.74
CA THR A 183 -20.08 2.85 -13.32
C THR A 183 -20.12 1.47 -13.97
N GLN A 184 -21.31 0.90 -14.18
CA GLN A 184 -21.43 -0.39 -14.86
C GLN A 184 -20.84 -0.35 -16.29
N SER A 185 -21.13 0.73 -17.03
CA SER A 185 -20.59 0.94 -18.38
C SER A 185 -19.09 1.19 -18.36
N GLY A 186 -18.59 1.97 -17.40
CA GLY A 186 -17.17 2.25 -17.23
C GLY A 186 -16.37 0.98 -16.95
N LEU A 187 -16.82 0.16 -16.00
CA LEU A 187 -16.18 -1.13 -15.70
C LEU A 187 -16.20 -2.07 -16.91
N ALA A 188 -17.34 -2.18 -17.61
CA ALA A 188 -17.46 -3.01 -18.80
C ALA A 188 -16.53 -2.53 -19.94
N ALA A 189 -16.38 -1.22 -20.13
CA ALA A 189 -15.48 -0.65 -21.11
C ALA A 189 -14.01 -0.95 -20.77
N ILE A 190 -13.60 -0.75 -19.52
CA ILE A 190 -12.25 -1.10 -19.04
C ILE A 190 -11.99 -2.59 -19.24
N ALA A 191 -12.87 -3.45 -18.71
CA ALA A 191 -12.72 -4.90 -18.80
C ALA A 191 -12.65 -5.38 -20.26
N GLY A 192 -13.52 -4.84 -21.11
CA GLY A 192 -13.55 -5.14 -22.53
C GLY A 192 -12.31 -4.66 -23.29
N HIS A 193 -11.71 -3.54 -22.89
CA HIS A 193 -10.43 -3.08 -23.45
C HIS A 193 -9.28 -3.97 -23.00
N LEU A 194 -9.08 -4.12 -21.69
CA LEU A 194 -7.99 -4.91 -21.10
C LEU A 194 -7.95 -6.35 -21.61
N SER A 195 -9.11 -6.98 -21.84
CA SER A 195 -9.18 -8.36 -22.32
C SER A 195 -8.74 -8.55 -23.78
N ARG A 196 -8.58 -7.45 -24.54
CA ARG A 196 -8.15 -7.45 -25.95
C ARG A 196 -6.80 -6.77 -26.17
N THR A 197 -6.22 -6.22 -25.10
CA THR A 197 -4.92 -5.55 -25.13
C THR A 197 -3.81 -6.58 -25.08
N ASP A 198 -2.76 -6.39 -25.88
CA ASP A 198 -1.55 -7.22 -25.84
C ASP A 198 -0.74 -6.99 -24.55
N GLU A 199 0.23 -7.87 -24.29
CA GLU A 199 0.99 -7.83 -23.04
C GLU A 199 1.83 -6.55 -22.90
N ASP A 200 2.41 -6.03 -23.98
CA ASP A 200 3.23 -4.80 -23.93
C ASP A 200 2.38 -3.59 -23.53
N ALA A 201 1.19 -3.46 -24.09
CA ALA A 201 0.27 -2.38 -23.74
C ALA A 201 -0.38 -2.59 -22.35
N LEU A 202 -0.60 -3.83 -21.91
CA LEU A 202 -0.97 -4.12 -20.52
C LEU A 202 0.15 -3.73 -19.56
N ASP A 203 1.40 -3.99 -19.92
CA ASP A 203 2.56 -3.67 -19.11
C ASP A 203 2.81 -2.16 -19.00
N ASP A 204 2.59 -1.40 -20.09
CA ASP A 204 2.52 0.07 -20.04
C ASP A 204 1.45 0.55 -19.05
N LEU A 205 0.26 -0.06 -19.06
CA LEU A 205 -0.81 0.30 -18.13
C LEU A 205 -0.43 -0.04 -16.67
N ARG A 206 0.13 -1.23 -16.40
CA ARG A 206 0.66 -1.56 -15.05
C ARG A 206 1.68 -0.52 -14.59
N GLY A 207 2.56 -0.11 -15.50
CA GLY A 207 3.60 0.90 -15.29
C GLY A 207 3.09 2.24 -14.76
N ARG A 208 1.83 2.58 -15.02
CA ARG A 208 1.21 3.87 -14.64
C ARG A 208 0.62 3.90 -13.23
N LEU A 209 0.48 2.75 -12.57
CA LEU A 209 0.01 2.74 -11.19
C LEU A 209 1.05 3.38 -10.27
N ARG A 210 0.62 4.33 -9.44
CA ARG A 210 1.46 4.94 -8.39
C ARG A 210 1.20 4.31 -7.04
N LEU A 211 2.27 4.11 -6.28
CA LEU A 211 2.25 3.50 -4.95
C LEU A 211 2.78 4.51 -3.93
N GLY A 212 2.16 4.61 -2.76
CA GLY A 212 2.67 5.49 -1.71
C GLY A 212 3.86 4.83 -1.02
N LEU A 213 5.07 5.34 -1.18
CA LEU A 213 6.26 4.84 -0.49
C LEU A 213 6.67 5.79 0.62
N HIS A 214 6.55 5.35 1.87
CA HIS A 214 6.97 6.09 3.05
C HIS A 214 8.20 5.43 3.68
N THR A 215 9.36 6.06 3.48
CA THR A 215 10.65 5.52 3.90
C THR A 215 11.06 5.99 5.29
N ASP A 216 11.68 5.09 6.06
CA ASP A 216 12.33 5.36 7.35
C ASP A 216 11.43 6.04 8.40
N VAL A 217 10.21 5.52 8.53
CA VAL A 217 9.25 5.96 9.54
C VAL A 217 9.60 5.38 10.90
N ASP A 218 9.48 6.17 11.97
CA ASP A 218 9.64 5.62 13.33
C ASP A 218 8.44 4.70 13.65
N VAL A 219 8.73 3.53 14.23
CA VAL A 219 7.70 2.65 14.80
C VAL A 219 7.29 3.24 16.15
N THR A 220 6.14 3.93 16.17
CA THR A 220 5.73 4.76 17.32
C THR A 220 4.93 4.00 18.37
N ASP A 221 4.51 2.77 18.08
CA ASP A 221 3.73 1.92 18.99
C ASP A 221 4.60 1.11 19.98
N GLY A 222 5.68 1.71 20.46
CA GLY A 222 6.64 1.10 21.37
C GLY A 222 7.50 2.13 22.13
N PRO A 223 8.25 1.67 23.15
CA PRO A 223 9.16 2.53 23.90
C PRO A 223 10.36 2.97 23.05
N ALA A 224 11.06 4.01 23.49
CA ALA A 224 12.37 4.36 22.95
C ALA A 224 13.46 3.38 23.43
N PRO A 225 14.55 3.17 22.66
CA PRO A 225 14.79 3.67 21.31
C PRO A 225 13.88 2.99 20.27
N ARG A 226 13.39 3.76 19.30
CA ARG A 226 12.45 3.27 18.28
C ARG A 226 13.22 2.80 17.05
N GLN A 227 12.84 1.63 16.54
CA GLN A 227 13.33 1.19 15.24
C GLN A 227 12.58 1.90 14.10
N ARG A 228 13.19 1.88 12.92
CA ARG A 228 12.58 2.41 11.70
C ARG A 228 12.25 1.30 10.74
N VAL A 229 11.20 1.52 9.98
CA VAL A 229 10.75 0.64 8.89
C VAL A 229 10.36 1.50 7.70
N SER A 230 10.10 0.87 6.56
CA SER A 230 9.43 1.51 5.43
C SER A 230 8.06 0.91 5.23
N GLN A 231 7.11 1.70 4.78
CA GLN A 231 5.76 1.26 4.41
C GLN A 231 5.50 1.59 2.94
N ILE A 232 4.97 0.63 2.19
CA ILE A 232 4.44 0.86 0.85
C ILE A 232 2.93 0.67 0.87
N PHE A 233 2.21 1.74 0.58
CA PHE A 233 0.76 1.84 0.54
C PHE A 233 0.29 1.44 -0.85
N CYS A 234 -0.43 0.33 -0.91
CA CYS A 234 -0.99 -0.20 -2.14
C CYS A 234 -2.49 -0.33 -1.96
N SER A 235 -3.26 0.05 -2.98
CA SER A 235 -4.70 -0.18 -3.03
C SER A 235 -5.04 -1.30 -4.00
N ALA A 236 -5.93 -2.19 -3.58
CA ALA A 236 -6.70 -3.00 -4.53
C ALA A 236 -7.93 -2.21 -5.00
N LEU A 237 -8.70 -2.77 -5.92
CA LEU A 237 -10.01 -2.20 -6.27
C LEU A 237 -11.08 -2.57 -5.24
N PRO A 238 -12.01 -1.67 -4.88
CA PRO A 238 -13.01 -1.89 -3.84
C PRO A 238 -14.23 -2.67 -4.36
N VAL A 239 -14.03 -3.90 -4.82
CA VAL A 239 -15.04 -4.77 -5.47
C VAL A 239 -16.33 -4.88 -4.64
N ALA A 240 -16.22 -5.08 -3.33
CA ALA A 240 -17.35 -5.25 -2.41
C ALA A 240 -18.14 -3.97 -2.12
N TYR A 241 -17.66 -2.79 -2.56
CA TYR A 241 -18.29 -1.50 -2.30
C TYR A 241 -19.28 -1.08 -3.40
N THR A 242 -19.55 -1.98 -4.36
CA THR A 242 -20.55 -1.78 -5.41
C THR A 242 -21.48 -2.99 -5.50
N ARG A 243 -22.58 -2.86 -6.24
CA ARG A 243 -23.48 -3.98 -6.57
C ARG A 243 -23.12 -4.68 -7.89
N LEU A 244 -21.95 -4.37 -8.47
CA LEU A 244 -21.52 -4.94 -9.74
C LEU A 244 -21.04 -6.38 -9.53
N ALA A 245 -21.25 -7.23 -10.55
CA ALA A 245 -20.79 -8.60 -10.53
C ALA A 245 -19.26 -8.66 -10.38
N ARG A 246 -18.77 -9.50 -9.46
CA ARG A 246 -17.33 -9.62 -9.15
C ARG A 246 -16.53 -9.92 -10.41
N GLU A 247 -17.02 -10.80 -11.26
CA GLU A 247 -16.34 -11.28 -12.46
C GLU A 247 -16.02 -10.14 -13.45
N ALA A 248 -16.88 -9.11 -13.50
CA ALA A 248 -16.65 -7.93 -14.35
C ALA A 248 -15.42 -7.12 -13.92
N TRP A 249 -14.97 -7.25 -12.67
CA TRP A 249 -13.78 -6.58 -12.16
C TRP A 249 -12.48 -7.27 -12.55
N ALA A 250 -12.51 -8.56 -12.88
CA ALA A 250 -11.31 -9.39 -12.93
C ALA A 250 -10.17 -8.79 -13.78
N PRO A 251 -10.41 -8.25 -15.00
CA PRO A 251 -9.32 -7.66 -15.79
C PRO A 251 -8.69 -6.44 -15.12
N PHE A 252 -9.51 -5.55 -14.55
CA PHE A 252 -9.01 -4.32 -13.92
C PHE A 252 -8.37 -4.60 -12.56
N ALA A 253 -8.97 -5.48 -11.76
CA ALA A 253 -8.46 -5.86 -10.46
C ALA A 253 -7.10 -6.56 -10.58
N ARG A 254 -6.95 -7.49 -11.53
CA ARG A 254 -5.68 -8.18 -11.78
C ARG A 254 -4.58 -7.21 -12.24
N LEU A 255 -4.88 -6.27 -13.13
CA LEU A 255 -3.93 -5.24 -13.56
C LEU A 255 -3.38 -4.43 -12.37
N VAL A 256 -4.27 -3.97 -11.48
CA VAL A 256 -3.88 -3.20 -10.29
C VAL A 256 -3.09 -4.05 -9.29
N LEU A 257 -3.52 -5.30 -9.05
CA LEU A 257 -2.83 -6.22 -8.15
C LEU A 257 -1.43 -6.60 -8.68
N ASP A 258 -1.30 -6.89 -9.97
CA ASP A 258 -0.01 -7.18 -10.62
C ASP A 258 0.98 -6.05 -10.37
N ALA A 259 0.55 -4.81 -10.60
CA ALA A 259 1.38 -3.64 -10.45
C ALA A 259 1.75 -3.36 -8.97
N ALA A 260 0.81 -3.55 -8.05
CA ALA A 260 1.03 -3.35 -6.62
C ALA A 260 2.05 -4.34 -6.03
N TYR A 261 1.93 -5.63 -6.33
CA TYR A 261 2.89 -6.63 -5.84
C TYR A 261 4.26 -6.48 -6.49
N GLU A 262 4.31 -6.22 -7.80
CA GLU A 262 5.58 -5.98 -8.49
C GLU A 262 6.29 -4.75 -7.90
N GLY A 263 5.60 -3.63 -7.78
CA GLY A 263 6.17 -2.41 -7.21
C GLY A 263 6.63 -2.60 -5.76
N THR A 264 5.90 -3.38 -4.96
CA THR A 264 6.32 -3.73 -3.59
C THR A 264 7.66 -4.45 -3.56
N LEU A 265 7.85 -5.46 -4.43
CA LEU A 265 9.10 -6.23 -4.45
C LEU A 265 10.26 -5.43 -5.04
N LEU A 266 10.01 -4.58 -6.04
CA LEU A 266 11.02 -3.65 -6.55
C LEU A 266 11.45 -2.64 -5.48
N VAL A 267 10.52 -2.12 -4.69
CA VAL A 267 10.86 -1.30 -3.50
C VAL A 267 11.64 -2.12 -2.48
N GLY A 268 11.35 -3.40 -2.30
CA GLY A 268 12.16 -4.31 -1.47
C GLY A 268 13.63 -4.35 -1.91
N LEU A 269 13.88 -4.45 -3.22
CA LEU A 269 15.23 -4.38 -3.79
C LEU A 269 15.89 -3.01 -3.55
N LEU A 270 15.16 -1.93 -3.79
CA LEU A 270 15.66 -0.57 -3.54
C LEU A 270 15.94 -0.33 -2.04
N ASN A 271 15.14 -0.95 -1.16
CA ASN A 271 15.28 -0.86 0.29
C ASN A 271 16.56 -1.53 0.78
N VAL A 272 16.93 -2.70 0.25
CA VAL A 272 18.24 -3.30 0.56
C VAL A 272 19.38 -2.53 -0.11
N ALA A 273 19.18 -2.01 -1.33
CA ALA A 273 20.22 -1.27 -2.06
C ALA A 273 20.67 0.01 -1.34
N ARG A 274 19.76 0.68 -0.63
CA ARG A 274 20.08 1.83 0.23
C ARG A 274 20.64 1.47 1.60
N GLY A 275 20.89 0.18 1.88
CA GLY A 275 21.47 -0.31 3.13
C GLY A 275 20.47 -0.62 4.25
N ALA A 276 19.16 -0.64 3.97
CA ALA A 276 18.16 -1.14 4.92
C ALA A 276 17.99 -2.67 4.79
N SER A 277 16.89 -3.22 5.31
CA SER A 277 16.67 -4.67 5.33
C SER A 277 16.21 -5.21 3.97
N ASN A 278 16.57 -6.47 3.67
CA ASN A 278 16.02 -7.24 2.55
C ASN A 278 14.71 -7.96 2.89
N ARG A 279 14.17 -7.73 4.10
CA ARG A 279 12.92 -8.32 4.55
C ARG A 279 11.72 -7.52 4.06
N VAL A 280 10.77 -8.22 3.43
CA VAL A 280 9.53 -7.65 2.89
C VAL A 280 8.35 -8.43 3.47
N LEU A 281 7.42 -7.71 4.11
CA LEU A 281 6.19 -8.28 4.63
C LEU A 281 5.05 -7.96 3.68
N LEU A 282 4.50 -9.00 3.04
CA LEU A 282 3.38 -8.89 2.12
C LEU A 282 2.05 -9.10 2.84
N THR A 283 1.02 -8.41 2.37
CA THR A 283 -0.37 -8.63 2.78
C THR A 283 -1.16 -9.22 1.62
N ARG A 284 -2.25 -9.95 1.89
CA ARG A 284 -3.19 -10.38 0.85
C ARG A 284 -4.04 -9.19 0.42
N LEU A 285 -3.49 -8.36 -0.46
CA LEU A 285 -4.05 -7.07 -0.82
C LEU A 285 -5.48 -7.22 -1.38
N GLY A 286 -6.44 -6.57 -0.72
CA GLY A 286 -7.84 -6.55 -1.16
C GLY A 286 -8.68 -7.79 -0.86
N GLY A 287 -8.13 -8.84 -0.24
CA GLY A 287 -8.84 -10.10 0.04
C GLY A 287 -9.80 -10.05 1.24
N GLY A 288 -9.81 -8.95 1.99
CA GLY A 288 -10.72 -8.69 3.11
C GLY A 288 -11.90 -7.80 2.69
N ALA A 289 -11.97 -6.60 3.29
CA ALA A 289 -13.08 -5.65 3.09
C ALA A 289 -13.33 -5.29 1.61
N PHE A 290 -12.28 -5.25 0.79
CA PHE A 290 -12.42 -4.90 -0.64
C PHE A 290 -12.98 -6.04 -1.50
N GLY A 291 -12.96 -7.29 -1.02
CA GLY A 291 -13.62 -8.41 -1.68
C GLY A 291 -13.02 -8.86 -3.02
N ASN A 292 -11.72 -8.65 -3.22
CA ASN A 292 -11.02 -9.23 -4.38
C ASN A 292 -10.94 -10.75 -4.23
N ALA A 293 -11.01 -11.47 -5.34
CA ALA A 293 -10.97 -12.93 -5.33
C ALA A 293 -9.55 -13.43 -4.99
N ASP A 294 -9.48 -14.51 -4.20
CA ASP A 294 -8.20 -15.08 -3.75
C ASP A 294 -7.30 -15.49 -4.91
N ASP A 295 -7.86 -16.02 -6.00
CA ASP A 295 -7.11 -16.45 -7.19
C ASP A 295 -6.45 -15.26 -7.93
N TRP A 296 -7.05 -14.07 -7.89
CA TRP A 296 -6.46 -12.88 -8.51
C TRP A 296 -5.27 -12.37 -7.71
N ILE A 297 -5.42 -12.37 -6.38
CA ILE A 297 -4.39 -11.96 -5.43
C ILE A 297 -3.20 -12.91 -5.51
N ASP A 298 -3.48 -14.22 -5.50
CA ASP A 298 -2.48 -15.28 -5.53
C ASP A 298 -1.68 -15.28 -6.83
N ALA A 299 -2.36 -15.14 -7.97
CA ALA A 299 -1.70 -15.06 -9.27
C ALA A 299 -0.80 -13.83 -9.39
N ALA A 300 -1.27 -12.65 -8.97
CA ALA A 300 -0.48 -11.41 -9.02
C ALA A 300 0.74 -11.47 -8.10
N MET A 301 0.58 -12.01 -6.89
CA MET A 301 1.68 -12.20 -5.94
C MET A 301 2.72 -13.17 -6.50
N LEU A 302 2.30 -14.34 -7.01
CA LEU A 302 3.20 -15.30 -7.64
C LEU A 302 3.93 -14.70 -8.83
N ARG A 303 3.22 -13.99 -9.73
CA ARG A 303 3.86 -13.29 -10.87
C ARG A 303 4.99 -12.38 -10.38
N ALA A 304 4.72 -11.53 -9.40
CA ALA A 304 5.72 -10.61 -8.85
C ALA A 304 6.91 -11.34 -8.21
N LEU A 305 6.66 -12.39 -7.43
CA LEU A 305 7.71 -13.20 -6.80
C LEU A 305 8.64 -13.85 -7.84
N HIS A 306 8.10 -14.30 -8.98
CA HIS A 306 8.91 -14.86 -10.07
C HIS A 306 9.77 -13.80 -10.77
N LEU A 307 9.32 -12.55 -10.87
CA LEU A 307 10.10 -11.46 -11.50
C LEU A 307 11.40 -11.15 -10.73
N VAL A 308 11.43 -11.42 -9.42
CA VAL A 308 12.58 -11.14 -8.55
C VAL A 308 13.14 -12.41 -7.89
N ARG A 309 12.83 -13.61 -8.43
CA ARG A 309 13.21 -14.91 -7.85
C ARG A 309 14.71 -15.06 -7.61
N ASP A 310 15.53 -14.52 -8.50
CA ASP A 310 17.00 -14.61 -8.45
C ASP A 310 17.62 -13.45 -7.65
N ARG A 311 16.81 -12.82 -6.78
CA ARG A 311 17.24 -11.73 -5.90
C ARG A 311 17.15 -12.16 -4.44
N ASP A 312 18.18 -11.87 -3.66
CA ASP A 312 18.23 -12.18 -2.22
C ASP A 312 17.30 -11.27 -1.39
N LEU A 313 16.00 -11.57 -1.45
CA LEU A 313 14.93 -11.00 -0.63
C LEU A 313 14.38 -12.07 0.32
N ASP A 314 14.03 -11.64 1.53
CA ASP A 314 13.30 -12.45 2.51
C ASP A 314 11.85 -11.98 2.57
N VAL A 315 10.97 -12.69 1.87
CA VAL A 315 9.56 -12.32 1.75
C VAL A 315 8.71 -13.16 2.68
N ALA A 316 7.94 -12.50 3.54
CA ALA A 316 7.00 -13.14 4.45
C ALA A 316 5.57 -12.66 4.15
N ILE A 317 4.66 -13.59 3.88
CA ILE A 317 3.24 -13.27 3.74
C ILE A 317 2.62 -13.26 5.13
N VAL A 318 2.04 -12.12 5.52
CA VAL A 318 1.42 -11.93 6.83
C VAL A 318 0.02 -12.54 6.85
N SER A 319 -0.21 -13.43 7.80
CA SER A 319 -1.53 -13.97 8.13
C SER A 319 -1.91 -13.58 9.55
N HIS A 320 -3.01 -12.86 9.73
CA HIS A 320 -3.43 -12.41 11.07
C HIS A 320 -3.78 -13.58 12.00
N GLY A 321 -4.30 -14.67 11.45
CA GLY A 321 -4.56 -15.92 12.18
C GLY A 321 -3.99 -17.11 11.42
N ARG A 322 -4.45 -18.31 11.79
CA ARG A 322 -3.96 -19.56 11.19
C ARG A 322 -3.99 -19.49 9.65
N PRO A 323 -2.85 -19.69 8.96
CA PRO A 323 -2.79 -19.63 7.51
C PRO A 323 -3.73 -20.62 6.85
N SER A 324 -4.49 -20.15 5.87
CA SER A 324 -5.42 -20.97 5.09
C SER A 324 -4.68 -22.05 4.29
N LEU A 325 -5.40 -23.10 3.90
CA LEU A 325 -4.84 -24.14 3.02
C LEU A 325 -4.41 -23.55 1.67
N GLY A 326 -5.15 -22.57 1.14
CA GLY A 326 -4.79 -21.86 -0.09
C GLY A 326 -3.47 -21.11 0.05
N LEU A 327 -3.28 -20.35 1.13
CA LEU A 327 -2.03 -19.62 1.36
C LEU A 327 -0.82 -20.57 1.51
N LYS A 328 -1.00 -21.72 2.19
CA LYS A 328 0.02 -22.77 2.27
C LYS A 328 0.28 -23.44 0.92
N ALA A 329 -0.74 -23.57 0.08
CA ALA A 329 -0.59 -24.11 -1.27
C ALA A 329 0.18 -23.13 -2.16
N LEU A 330 -0.06 -21.82 -2.06
CA LEU A 330 0.69 -20.79 -2.79
C LEU A 330 2.19 -20.84 -2.49
N VAL A 331 2.57 -20.95 -1.21
CA VAL A 331 4.01 -21.05 -0.85
C VAL A 331 4.63 -22.33 -1.40
N ARG A 332 3.93 -23.47 -1.27
CA ARG A 332 4.40 -24.73 -1.87
C ARG A 332 4.52 -24.65 -3.38
N GLN A 333 3.56 -24.02 -4.06
CA GLN A 333 3.60 -23.81 -5.51
C GLN A 333 4.81 -22.99 -5.93
N TYR A 334 5.17 -21.95 -5.18
CA TYR A 334 6.38 -21.18 -5.43
C TYR A 334 7.63 -22.05 -5.25
N ASP A 335 7.71 -22.83 -4.17
CA ASP A 335 8.86 -23.72 -3.91
C ASP A 335 8.97 -24.87 -4.92
N GLU A 336 7.85 -25.41 -5.41
CA GLU A 336 7.80 -26.52 -6.38
C GLU A 336 8.09 -26.06 -7.81
N GLY A 337 7.66 -24.85 -8.19
CA GLY A 337 8.05 -24.21 -9.45
C GLY A 337 9.56 -24.03 -9.61
N GLU A 338 10.30 -24.10 -8.50
CA GLU A 338 11.76 -24.04 -8.45
C GLU A 338 12.42 -25.43 -8.58
N ALA A 339 11.68 -26.52 -8.35
CA ALA A 339 12.21 -27.89 -8.43
C ALA A 339 12.27 -28.43 -9.87
N THR A 340 11.72 -27.70 -10.85
CA THR A 340 11.82 -28.06 -12.27
C THR A 340 12.90 -27.20 -12.93
N PRO A 341 14.10 -27.75 -13.21
CA PRO A 341 15.09 -27.01 -13.99
C PRO A 341 14.50 -26.78 -15.39
N ALA A 342 14.62 -25.54 -15.89
CA ALA A 342 14.39 -25.26 -17.30
C ALA A 342 15.23 -26.25 -18.12
N ARG A 343 14.54 -27.10 -18.90
CA ARG A 343 15.16 -27.91 -19.94
C ARG A 343 15.32 -27.06 -21.20
#